data_AF-A0A1F3BP42-F1
#
_entry.id   AF-A0A1F3BP42-F1
#
_cell.length_a   1.000
_cell.length_b   1.000
_cell.length_c   1.000
_cell.angle_alpha   90.00
_cell.angle_beta   90.00
_cell.angle_gamma   90.00
#
_symmetry.space_group_name_H-M   'P 1'
#
loop_
_entity.id
_entity.type
_entity.pdbx_description
1 polymer ?
#
loop_
_entity_poly.entity_id
_entity_poly.type
_entity_poly.pdbx_seq_one_letter_code
_entity_poly.pdbx_strand_id
1 'polypeptide(L)'
;MRTGEVKDEHLAAWGFERDIPADLAIDAALHEIEPPDLALALVANRGDHITVQVLKGQPPLPDGFIYVKRHRLFEIVRAERWPTLPDGSERLLLILRAYPSR
;
A
#
# COMPACT_ATOMS: atom_id res chain seq x y z
N MET A 1 -30.06 -0.34 6.38
CA MET A 1 -28.70 -0.95 6.39
C MET A 1 -28.42 -1.48 5.00
N ARG A 2 -27.61 -0.79 4.20
CA ARG A 2 -27.08 -1.36 2.95
C ARG A 2 -25.79 -2.08 3.34
N THR A 3 -25.76 -3.39 3.21
CA THR A 3 -24.53 -4.17 3.20
C THR A 3 -23.75 -3.66 1.99
N GLY A 4 -22.76 -2.80 2.23
CA GLY A 4 -21.89 -2.32 1.18
C GLY A 4 -21.15 -3.52 0.63
N GLU A 5 -21.34 -3.80 -0.66
CA GLU A 5 -20.46 -4.65 -1.44
C GLU A 5 -19.03 -4.17 -1.16
N VAL A 6 -18.23 -4.98 -0.48
CA VAL A 6 -16.78 -4.77 -0.45
C VAL A 6 -16.33 -5.09 -1.86
N LYS A 7 -16.21 -4.07 -2.71
CA LYS A 7 -15.49 -4.24 -3.97
C LYS A 7 -14.06 -4.55 -3.57
N ASP A 8 -13.60 -5.75 -3.90
CA ASP A 8 -12.19 -6.13 -3.83
C ASP A 8 -11.41 -5.26 -4.82
N GLU A 9 -11.06 -4.05 -4.39
CA GLU A 9 -10.29 -3.11 -5.19
C GLU A 9 -8.82 -3.51 -5.12
N HIS A 10 -8.33 -4.11 -6.20
CA HIS A 10 -6.94 -4.48 -6.34
C HIS A 10 -6.13 -3.27 -6.85
N LEU A 11 -5.06 -2.95 -6.13
CA LEU A 11 -4.21 -1.81 -6.37
C LEU A 11 -2.81 -2.28 -6.75
N ALA A 12 -2.25 -1.71 -7.81
CA ALA A 12 -0.83 -1.85 -8.13
C ALA A 12 -0.06 -0.73 -7.44
N ALA A 13 1.08 -1.04 -6.85
CA ALA A 13 1.87 -0.07 -6.10
C ALA A 13 3.38 -0.30 -6.20
N TRP A 14 4.13 0.74 -5.84
CA TRP A 14 5.58 0.73 -5.72
C TRP A 14 6.00 0.94 -4.27
N GLY A 15 6.87 0.07 -3.76
CA GLY A 15 7.52 0.25 -2.46
C GLY A 15 8.80 1.09 -2.57
N PHE A 16 9.01 1.99 -1.61
CA PHE A 16 10.25 2.77 -1.50
C PHE A 16 10.75 2.77 -0.05
N GLU A 17 12.03 2.54 0.14
CA GLU A 17 12.69 2.64 1.45
C GLU A 17 12.61 4.07 1.98
N ARG A 18 12.68 4.21 3.32
CA ARG A 18 12.47 5.49 4.00
C ARG A 18 13.55 6.54 3.72
N ASP A 19 14.74 6.11 3.28
CA ASP A 19 15.85 6.98 2.90
C ASP A 19 15.69 7.62 1.52
N ILE A 20 14.75 7.12 0.70
CA ILE A 20 14.41 7.70 -0.60
C ILE A 20 13.54 8.95 -0.38
N PRO A 21 13.92 10.13 -0.92
CA PRO A 21 13.10 11.33 -0.84
C PRO A 21 11.71 11.12 -1.45
N ALA A 22 10.67 11.57 -0.76
CA ALA A 22 9.27 11.39 -1.19
C ALA A 22 9.01 11.92 -2.63
N ASP A 23 9.58 13.08 -2.97
CA ASP A 23 9.45 13.67 -4.31
C ASP A 23 10.07 12.76 -5.39
N LEU A 24 11.21 12.13 -5.08
CA LEU A 24 11.87 11.19 -5.99
C LEU A 24 11.08 9.88 -6.13
N ALA A 25 10.51 9.38 -5.04
CA ALA A 25 9.64 8.20 -5.05
C ALA A 25 8.39 8.44 -5.92
N ILE A 26 7.77 9.62 -5.79
CA ILE A 26 6.63 10.03 -6.63
C ILE A 26 7.05 10.08 -8.09
N ASP A 27 8.16 10.74 -8.41
CA ASP A 27 8.63 10.92 -9.77
C ASP A 27 8.96 9.57 -10.44
N ALA A 28 9.66 8.69 -9.72
CA ALA A 28 9.99 7.35 -10.18
C ALA A 28 8.73 6.51 -10.50
N ALA A 29 7.71 6.56 -9.63
CA ALA A 29 6.46 5.84 -9.84
C ALA A 29 5.60 6.44 -10.97
N LEU A 30 5.52 7.78 -11.07
CA LEU A 30 4.78 8.48 -12.13
C LEU A 30 5.36 8.22 -13.52
N HIS A 31 6.69 8.14 -13.60
CA HIS A 31 7.40 7.86 -14.85
C HIS A 31 7.55 6.35 -15.14
N GLU A 32 7.02 5.48 -14.27
CA GLU A 32 7.11 4.02 -14.39
C GLU A 32 8.55 3.55 -14.69
N ILE A 33 9.54 4.13 -14.00
CA ILE A 33 10.97 3.79 -14.17
C ILE A 33 11.19 2.28 -13.97
N GLU A 34 10.46 1.71 -13.01
CA GLU A 34 10.29 0.27 -12.82
C GLU A 34 8.80 -0.07 -12.79
N PRO A 35 8.40 -1.32 -13.12
CA PRO A 35 7.01 -1.76 -12.95
C PRO A 35 6.63 -1.84 -11.46
N PRO A 36 5.32 -1.78 -11.11
CA PRO A 36 4.86 -1.99 -9.73
C PRO A 36 5.34 -3.33 -9.15
N ASP A 37 5.91 -3.29 -7.95
CA ASP A 37 6.44 -4.45 -7.23
C ASP A 37 5.46 -5.01 -6.17
N LEU A 38 4.43 -4.24 -5.84
CA LEU A 38 3.39 -4.60 -4.89
C LEU A 38 2.02 -4.75 -5.57
N ALA A 39 1.32 -5.81 -5.20
CA ALA A 39 -0.12 -5.95 -5.42
C ALA A 39 -0.85 -5.91 -4.09
N LEU A 40 -1.84 -5.04 -3.97
CA LEU A 40 -2.55 -4.75 -2.72
C LEU A 40 -4.06 -4.93 -2.92
N ALA A 41 -4.79 -5.32 -1.89
CA ALA A 41 -6.25 -5.21 -1.83
C ALA A 41 -6.63 -4.10 -0.85
N LEU A 42 -7.50 -3.18 -1.27
CA LEU A 42 -8.06 -2.16 -0.37
C LEU A 42 -9.06 -2.82 0.59
N VAL A 43 -8.77 -2.73 1.89
CA VAL A 43 -9.64 -3.26 2.96
C VAL A 43 -10.52 -2.16 3.53
N ALA A 44 -9.97 -0.96 3.72
CA ALA A 44 -10.70 0.19 4.23
C ALA A 44 -10.10 1.51 3.74
N ASN A 45 -10.95 2.53 3.61
CA ASN A 45 -10.54 3.90 3.31
C ASN A 45 -11.24 4.86 4.30
N ARG A 46 -10.45 5.65 5.03
CA ARG A 46 -10.90 6.63 6.02
C ARG A 46 -10.11 7.93 5.86
N GLY A 47 -10.49 8.72 4.87
CA GLY A 47 -9.97 10.07 4.66
C GLY A 47 -8.52 10.07 4.16
N ASP A 48 -7.59 10.43 5.04
CA ASP A 48 -6.15 10.41 4.78
C ASP A 48 -5.53 9.03 5.03
N HIS A 49 -6.24 8.09 5.66
CA HIS A 49 -5.74 6.74 5.90
C HIS A 49 -6.42 5.71 5.01
N ILE A 50 -5.63 4.74 4.53
CA ILE A 50 -6.15 3.50 3.93
C ILE A 50 -5.57 2.30 4.66
N THR A 51 -6.34 1.22 4.68
CA THR A 51 -5.88 -0.10 5.13
C THR A 51 -5.86 -1.01 3.92
N VAL A 52 -4.73 -1.66 3.69
CA VAL A 52 -4.53 -2.56 2.56
C VAL A 52 -4.01 -3.91 3.03
N GLN A 53 -4.37 -4.97 2.33
CA GLN A 53 -3.72 -6.27 2.43
C GLN A 53 -2.68 -6.41 1.32
N VAL A 54 -1.47 -6.85 1.66
CA VAL A 54 -0.48 -7.22 0.66
C VAL A 54 -0.86 -8.57 0.07
N LEU A 55 -1.08 -8.60 -1.25
CA LEU A 55 -1.36 -9.81 -2.02
C LEU A 55 -0.09 -10.39 -2.65
N LYS A 56 0.85 -9.53 -3.04
CA LYS A 56 2.14 -9.90 -3.63
C LYS A 56 3.19 -8.82 -3.37
N GLY A 57 4.45 -9.25 -3.27
CA GLY A 57 5.61 -8.40 -3.09
C GLY A 57 5.95 -8.22 -1.61
N GLN A 58 7.03 -7.48 -1.34
CA GLN A 58 7.51 -7.24 0.02
C GLN A 58 7.56 -5.73 0.26
N PRO A 59 6.69 -5.17 1.13
CA PRO A 59 6.71 -3.75 1.41
C PRO A 59 7.96 -3.36 2.22
N PRO A 60 8.42 -2.11 2.08
CA PRO A 60 9.59 -1.57 2.79
C PRO A 60 9.27 -1.29 4.27
N LEU A 61 9.33 -2.35 5.09
CA LEU A 61 9.01 -2.29 6.51
C LEU A 61 10.23 -1.91 7.37
N PRO A 62 10.03 -1.26 8.53
CA PRO A 62 8.74 -0.94 9.15
C PRO A 62 8.10 0.39 8.71
N ASP A 63 8.85 1.30 8.06
CA ASP A 63 8.49 2.72 7.96
C ASP A 63 8.76 3.37 6.58
N GLY A 64 8.74 2.59 5.49
CA GLY A 64 8.89 3.10 4.11
C GLY A 64 7.64 3.77 3.52
N PHE A 65 7.72 4.05 2.22
CA PHE A 65 6.63 4.62 1.43
C PHE A 65 6.04 3.61 0.44
N ILE A 66 4.77 3.82 0.12
CA ILE A 66 4.07 3.08 -0.93
C ILE A 66 3.38 4.09 -1.85
N TYR A 67 3.78 4.13 -3.12
CA TYR A 67 3.05 4.86 -4.14
C TYR A 67 1.99 3.95 -4.76
N VAL A 68 0.72 4.31 -4.62
CA VAL A 68 -0.40 3.53 -5.17
C VAL A 68 -0.77 4.10 -6.55
N LYS A 69 -0.70 3.27 -7.60
CA LYS A 69 -0.95 3.68 -8.99
C LYS A 69 -2.32 4.34 -9.14
N ARG A 70 -2.37 5.54 -9.74
CA ARG A 70 -3.58 6.38 -9.90
C ARG A 70 -4.16 6.96 -8.60
N HIS A 71 -3.45 6.82 -7.48
CA HIS A 71 -3.79 7.50 -6.23
C HIS A 71 -2.68 8.50 -5.90
N ARG A 72 -1.81 8.17 -4.92
CA ARG A 72 -0.79 9.06 -4.38
C ARG A 72 0.23 8.26 -3.58
N LEU A 73 1.23 8.97 -3.05
CA LEU A 73 2.18 8.43 -2.09
C LEU A 73 1.52 8.30 -0.71
N PHE A 74 1.82 7.20 -0.04
CA PHE A 74 1.46 6.95 1.36
C PHE A 74 2.71 6.55 2.14
N GLU A 75 2.73 6.85 3.43
CA GLU A 75 3.70 6.30 4.37
C GLU A 75 3.10 5.12 5.13
N ILE A 76 3.94 4.13 5.44
CA ILE A 76 3.53 3.00 6.28
C ILE A 76 3.52 3.47 7.74
N VAL A 77 2.32 3.51 8.34
CA VAL A 77 2.15 3.87 9.75
C VAL A 77 2.21 2.65 10.65
N ARG A 78 1.70 1.52 10.15
CA ARG A 78 1.69 0.25 10.89
C ARG A 78 1.64 -0.92 9.94
N ALA A 79 2.31 -2.00 10.32
CA ALA A 79 2.21 -3.30 9.70
C ALA A 79 1.72 -4.32 10.72
N GLU A 80 0.75 -5.14 10.32
CA GLU A 80 0.19 -6.18 11.17
C GLU A 80 0.17 -7.51 10.42
N ARG A 81 0.87 -8.51 10.99
CA ARG A 81 0.81 -9.88 10.49
C ARG A 81 -0.41 -10.56 11.08
N TRP A 82 -1.27 -11.06 10.21
CA TRP A 82 -2.42 -11.86 10.59
C TRP A 82 -2.11 -13.35 10.45
N PRO A 83 -2.85 -14.22 11.17
CA PRO A 83 -2.70 -15.66 11.05
C PRO A 83 -2.77 -16.10 9.59
N THR A 84 -1.91 -17.04 9.23
CA THR A 84 -1.88 -17.66 7.91
C THR A 84 -3.24 -18.25 7.56
N LEU A 85 -3.60 -18.18 6.29
CA LEU A 85 -4.76 -18.87 5.77
C LEU A 85 -4.52 -20.40 5.80
N PRO A 86 -5.57 -21.23 5.67
CA PRO A 86 -5.43 -22.69 5.61
C PRO A 86 -4.52 -23.19 4.47
N ASP A 87 -4.32 -22.39 3.42
CA ASP A 87 -3.41 -22.67 2.32
C ASP A 87 -1.94 -22.31 2.64
N GLY A 88 -1.66 -21.81 3.85
CA GLY A 88 -0.34 -21.41 4.32
C GLY A 88 0.05 -19.97 3.98
N SER A 89 -0.78 -19.21 3.24
CA SER A 89 -0.46 -17.84 2.83
C SER A 89 -0.45 -16.89 4.03
N GLU A 90 0.65 -16.17 4.22
CA GLU A 90 0.71 -15.07 5.20
C GLU A 90 -0.18 -13.92 4.76
N ARG A 91 -0.82 -13.27 5.73
CA ARG A 91 -1.60 -12.05 5.50
C ARG A 91 -0.94 -10.88 6.20
N LEU A 92 -0.43 -9.95 5.42
CA LEU A 92 0.15 -8.72 5.92
C LEU A 92 -0.82 -7.56 5.65
N LEU A 93 -1.32 -6.95 6.72
CA LEU A 93 -2.10 -5.71 6.64
C LEU A 93 -1.19 -4.52 6.88
N LEU A 94 -1.35 -3.50 6.05
CA LEU A 94 -0.68 -2.22 6.21
C LEU A 94 -1.72 -1.13 6.46
N ILE A 95 -1.46 -0.29 7.47
CA ILE A 95 -2.15 0.97 7.65
C ILE A 95 -1.26 2.05 7.06
N LEU A 96 -1.78 2.70 6.04
CA LEU A 96 -1.08 3.69 5.25
C LEU A 96 -1.70 5.07 5.48
N ARG A 97 -0.88 6.09 5.67
CA ARG A 97 -1.33 7.50 5.74
C ARG A 97 -0.87 8.23 4.50
N ALA A 98 -1.77 9.00 3.90
CA ALA A 98 -1.48 9.82 2.74
C ALA A 98 -0.33 10.77 3.07
N TYR A 99 0.71 10.74 2.26
CA TYR A 99 1.78 11.69 2.39
C TYR A 99 1.25 13.08 1.99
N PRO A 100 1.51 14.15 2.77
CA PRO A 100 0.98 15.47 2.46
C PRO A 100 1.46 15.93 1.10
N SER A 101 0.52 16.17 0.18
CA SER A 101 0.80 16.88 -1.08
C SER A 101 1.17 18.32 -0.73
N ARG A 102 2.34 18.77 -1.16
CA ARG A 102 2.70 20.20 -1.10
C ARG A 102 1.84 21.02 -2.07
#